data_AF-A0A7Y4XCC9-F1
#
_entry.id   AF-A0A7Y4XCC9-F1
#
_cell.length_a   1.000
_cell.length_b   1.000
_cell.length_c   1.000
_cell.angle_alpha   90.00
_cell.angle_beta   90.00
_cell.angle_gamma   90.00
#
_symmetry.space_group_name_H-M   'P 1'
#
loop_
_entity.id
_entity.type
_entity.pdbx_description
1 polymer ?
#
loop_
_entity_poly.entity_id
_entity_poly.type
_entity_poly.pdbx_seq_one_letter_code
_entity_poly.pdbx_strand_id
1 'polypeptide(L)'
;SLRRAGANEELIVAALCHDIGKVISVANHPAIAAEMLKPYVSETTYHIIRTHQDFQGRHYYALMGLDANARAQYVNEPWYALAEQFTDEWDQTAFDPAFDTLPLEHFEPMLESVFGRNPFAQQLAASA
;
A
#
# COMPACT_ATOMS: atom_id res chain seq x y z
N SER A 1 10.10 8.74 -6.09
CA SER A 1 8.93 7.95 -6.53
C SER A 1 9.29 6.46 -6.52
N LEU A 2 8.33 5.59 -6.19
CA LEU A 2 8.49 4.13 -6.09
C LEU A 2 9.32 3.52 -7.23
N ARG A 3 9.02 3.94 -8.47
CA ARG A 3 9.72 3.47 -9.68
C ARG A 3 11.22 3.80 -9.69
N ARG A 4 11.62 4.97 -9.18
CA ARG A 4 13.04 5.37 -9.08
C ARG A 4 13.79 4.57 -8.01
N ALA A 5 13.06 4.01 -7.04
CA ALA A 5 13.59 3.14 -5.99
C ALA A 5 13.59 1.65 -6.38
N GLY A 6 13.18 1.30 -7.61
CA GLY A 6 13.14 -0.09 -8.07
C GLY A 6 11.99 -0.93 -7.51
N ALA A 7 10.92 -0.30 -7.01
CA ALA A 7 9.72 -1.02 -6.59
C ALA A 7 9.15 -1.85 -7.74
N ASN A 8 8.63 -3.04 -7.42
CA ASN A 8 7.99 -3.90 -8.41
C ASN A 8 6.68 -3.25 -8.93
N GLU A 9 6.22 -3.70 -10.09
CA GLU A 9 5.04 -3.12 -10.75
C GLU A 9 3.77 -3.22 -9.89
N GLU A 10 3.57 -4.32 -9.16
CA GLU A 10 2.38 -4.47 -8.31
C GLU A 10 2.36 -3.50 -7.13
N LEU A 11 3.52 -3.19 -6.53
CA LEU A 11 3.60 -2.25 -5.42
C LEU A 11 3.40 -0.80 -5.91
N ILE A 12 3.78 -0.49 -7.15
CA ILE A 12 3.45 0.80 -7.79
C ILE A 12 1.93 0.93 -7.94
N VAL A 13 1.25 -0.10 -8.45
CA VAL A 13 -0.21 -0.11 -8.57
C VAL A 13 -0.90 -0.07 -7.20
N ALA A 14 -0.39 -0.86 -6.24
CA ALA A 14 -0.91 -0.86 -4.88
C ALA A 14 -0.75 0.50 -4.21
N ALA A 15 0.38 1.20 -4.41
CA ALA A 15 0.59 2.57 -3.94
C ALA A 15 -0.40 3.55 -4.58
N LEU A 16 -0.73 3.41 -5.87
CA LEU A 16 -1.73 4.25 -6.52
C LEU A 16 -3.14 4.05 -5.93
N CYS A 17 -3.43 2.83 -5.45
CA CYS A 17 -4.75 2.45 -4.97
C CYS A 17 -4.91 2.37 -3.44
N HIS A 18 -3.85 2.56 -2.64
CA HIS A 18 -3.84 2.26 -1.20
C HIS A 18 -4.95 2.98 -0.42
N ASP A 19 -5.33 4.16 -0.89
CA ASP A 19 -6.32 5.05 -0.28
C ASP A 19 -7.71 5.01 -0.94
N ILE A 20 -7.91 4.20 -2.00
CA ILE A 20 -9.16 4.17 -2.77
C ILE A 20 -10.39 3.84 -1.90
N GLY A 21 -10.18 3.11 -0.81
CA GLY A 21 -11.21 2.79 0.18
C GLY A 21 -11.81 4.00 0.88
N LYS A 22 -11.15 5.18 0.86
CA LYS A 22 -11.66 6.42 1.46
C LYS A 22 -12.95 6.91 0.79
N VAL A 23 -13.19 6.50 -0.46
CA VAL A 23 -14.47 6.76 -1.17
C VAL A 23 -15.65 6.11 -0.44
N ILE A 24 -15.43 5.01 0.28
CA ILE A 24 -16.46 4.25 1.00
C ILE A 24 -16.40 4.53 2.51
N SER A 25 -15.21 4.52 3.12
CA SER A 25 -15.04 4.74 4.56
C SER A 25 -13.63 5.21 4.88
N VAL A 26 -13.51 6.39 5.50
CA VAL A 26 -12.21 6.90 5.98
C VAL A 26 -11.67 6.04 7.12
N ALA A 27 -12.51 5.53 8.02
CA ALA A 27 -12.01 4.74 9.17
C ALA A 27 -11.51 3.35 8.75
N ASN A 28 -12.12 2.74 7.74
CA ASN A 28 -11.84 1.36 7.33
C ASN A 28 -11.18 1.26 5.94
N HIS A 29 -10.72 2.38 5.36
CA HIS A 29 -10.15 2.41 4.02
C HIS A 29 -9.02 1.39 3.77
N PRO A 30 -8.10 1.09 4.72
CA PRO A 30 -7.00 0.17 4.44
C PRO A 30 -7.51 -1.24 4.18
N ALA A 31 -8.52 -1.68 4.93
CA ALA A 31 -9.15 -2.98 4.75
C ALA A 31 -9.90 -3.08 3.43
N ILE A 32 -10.64 -2.03 3.07
CA ILE A 32 -11.40 -1.99 1.81
C ILE A 32 -10.44 -2.03 0.61
N ALA A 33 -9.41 -1.19 0.60
CA ALA A 33 -8.43 -1.15 -0.47
C ALA A 33 -7.66 -2.47 -0.59
N ALA A 34 -7.24 -3.05 0.54
CA ALA A 34 -6.52 -4.32 0.54
C ALA A 34 -7.35 -5.47 -0.02
N GLU A 35 -8.62 -5.60 0.38
CA GLU A 35 -9.50 -6.66 -0.13
C GLU A 35 -9.85 -6.49 -1.62
N MET A 36 -9.90 -5.25 -2.14
CA MET A 36 -10.03 -4.99 -3.58
C MET A 36 -8.79 -5.47 -4.37
N LEU A 37 -7.59 -5.26 -3.83
CA LEU A 37 -6.32 -5.61 -4.48
C LEU A 37 -5.96 -7.09 -4.34
N LYS A 38 -6.42 -7.73 -3.25
CA LYS A 38 -6.06 -9.09 -2.83
C LYS A 38 -6.03 -10.14 -3.97
N PRO A 39 -6.98 -10.19 -4.91
CA PRO A 39 -6.94 -11.19 -5.97
C PRO A 39 -5.76 -11.02 -6.93
N TYR A 40 -5.12 -9.85 -6.99
CA TYR A 40 -4.18 -9.50 -8.05
C TYR A 40 -2.73 -9.35 -7.57
N VAL A 41 -2.51 -9.34 -6.26
CA VAL A 41 -1.22 -9.02 -5.65
C VAL A 41 -0.72 -10.13 -4.74
N SER A 42 0.59 -10.10 -4.42
CA SER A 42 1.17 -10.99 -3.42
C SER A 42 0.63 -10.74 -2.01
N GLU A 43 0.77 -11.73 -1.12
CA GLU A 43 0.44 -11.59 0.32
C GLU A 43 1.20 -10.42 0.97
N THR A 44 2.47 -10.23 0.61
CA THR A 44 3.28 -9.09 1.06
C THR A 44 2.61 -7.76 0.72
N THR A 45 2.25 -7.56 -0.56
CA THR A 45 1.61 -6.32 -1.02
C THR A 45 0.23 -6.15 -0.37
N TYR A 46 -0.55 -7.23 -0.24
CA TYR A 46 -1.83 -7.20 0.47
C TYR A 46 -1.65 -6.68 1.92
N HIS A 47 -0.70 -7.22 2.68
CA HIS A 47 -0.48 -6.82 4.07
C HIS A 47 0.04 -5.39 4.22
N ILE A 48 0.92 -4.94 3.33
CA ILE A 48 1.37 -3.54 3.29
C ILE A 48 0.15 -2.61 3.17
N ILE A 49 -0.74 -2.84 2.20
CA ILE A 49 -1.92 -1.99 2.02
C ILE A 49 -2.90 -2.15 3.18
N ARG A 50 -3.08 -3.36 3.69
CA ARG A 50 -4.01 -3.63 4.80
C ARG A 50 -3.63 -2.92 6.09
N THR A 51 -2.35 -2.62 6.27
CA THR A 51 -1.78 -2.09 7.51
C THR A 51 -1.14 -0.71 7.38
N HIS A 52 -1.11 -0.11 6.17
CA HIS A 52 -0.39 1.14 5.91
C HIS A 52 -0.76 2.25 6.92
N GLN A 53 -2.03 2.35 7.30
CA GLN A 53 -2.52 3.33 8.27
C GLN A 53 -1.95 3.13 9.70
N ASP A 54 -1.72 1.89 10.14
CA ASP A 54 -1.08 1.61 11.44
C ASP A 54 0.42 1.96 11.42
N PHE A 55 1.06 1.85 10.25
CA PHE A 55 2.44 2.31 10.04
C PHE A 55 2.52 3.84 9.96
N GLN A 56 1.57 4.47 9.27
CA GLN A 56 1.50 5.92 9.08
C GLN A 56 1.21 6.63 10.41
N GLY A 57 0.51 5.95 11.31
CA GLY A 57 0.18 6.42 12.65
C GLY A 57 1.37 6.96 13.45
N ARG A 58 2.60 6.46 13.21
CA ARG A 58 3.83 7.00 13.82
C ARG A 58 3.99 8.51 13.63
N HIS A 59 3.46 9.05 12.53
CA HIS A 59 3.63 10.46 12.16
C HIS A 59 2.58 11.39 12.77
N TYR A 60 1.40 10.89 13.16
CA TYR A 60 0.31 11.78 13.62
C TYR A 60 -0.67 11.21 14.66
N TYR A 61 -0.69 9.91 14.97
CA TYR A 61 -1.63 9.34 15.95
C TYR A 61 -1.48 9.94 17.34
N ALA A 62 -0.26 10.31 17.75
CA ALA A 62 -0.03 11.00 19.02
C ALA A 62 -0.79 12.34 19.10
N LEU A 63 -0.97 13.05 17.98
CA LEU A 63 -1.76 14.30 17.92
C LEU A 63 -3.27 14.05 18.09
N MET A 64 -3.71 12.80 17.91
CA MET A 64 -5.11 12.37 18.02
C MET A 64 -5.38 11.58 19.32
N GLY A 65 -4.37 11.42 20.19
CA GLY A 65 -4.48 10.58 21.40
C GLY A 65 -4.55 9.07 21.12
N LEU A 66 -4.10 8.65 19.94
CA LEU A 66 -4.02 7.25 19.50
C LEU A 66 -2.59 6.69 19.68
N ASP A 67 -2.46 5.37 19.61
CA ASP A 67 -1.15 4.69 19.75
C ASP A 67 -0.27 4.86 18.51
N ALA A 68 0.67 5.80 18.56
CA ALA A 68 1.64 6.04 17.49
C ALA A 68 2.57 4.85 17.19
N ASN A 69 2.57 3.80 18.00
CA ASN A 69 3.36 2.59 17.77
C ASN A 69 2.51 1.38 17.34
N ALA A 70 1.31 1.61 16.79
CA ALA A 70 0.41 0.56 16.31
C ALA A 70 1.11 -0.47 15.39
N ARG A 71 2.09 -0.06 14.58
CA ARG A 71 2.89 -0.96 13.74
C ARG A 71 3.67 -2.05 14.50
N ALA A 72 4.00 -1.85 15.78
CA ALA A 72 4.82 -2.78 16.55
C ALA A 72 4.18 -4.17 16.70
N GLN A 73 2.86 -4.27 16.55
CA GLN A 73 2.16 -5.57 16.53
C GLN A 73 2.59 -6.47 15.37
N TYR A 74 3.22 -5.92 14.33
CA TYR A 74 3.64 -6.61 13.11
C TYR A 74 5.15 -6.85 13.01
N VAL A 75 5.95 -6.53 14.03
CA VAL A 75 7.43 -6.51 13.94
C VAL A 75 8.06 -7.85 13.51
N ASN A 76 7.38 -8.97 13.76
CA ASN A 76 7.85 -10.31 13.42
C ASN A 76 7.34 -10.80 12.04
N GLU A 77 6.60 -9.97 11.32
CA GLU A 77 6.04 -10.32 10.02
C GLU A 77 7.09 -10.17 8.91
N PRO A 78 7.13 -11.10 7.93
CA PRO A 78 8.15 -11.08 6.88
C PRO A 78 8.05 -9.86 5.96
N TRP A 79 6.88 -9.22 5.89
CA TRP A 79 6.61 -8.03 5.09
C TRP A 79 6.83 -6.71 5.85
N TYR A 80 7.15 -6.76 7.15
CA TYR A 80 7.24 -5.58 8.02
C TYR A 80 8.20 -4.52 7.49
N ALA A 81 9.42 -4.92 7.12
CA ALA A 81 10.45 -3.99 6.66
C ALA A 81 10.03 -3.23 5.39
N LEU A 82 9.31 -3.90 4.49
CA LEU A 82 8.80 -3.27 3.28
C LEU A 82 7.58 -2.38 3.57
N ALA A 83 6.74 -2.73 4.56
CA ALA A 83 5.65 -1.88 5.02
C ALA A 83 6.16 -0.59 5.69
N GLU A 84 7.24 -0.68 6.47
CA GLU A 84 7.93 0.49 7.05
C GLU A 84 8.48 1.38 5.93
N GLN A 85 9.22 0.81 4.98
CA GLN A 85 9.73 1.57 3.84
C GLN A 85 8.62 2.22 3.03
N PHE A 86 7.58 1.46 2.66
CA PHE A 86 6.45 1.97 1.90
C PHE A 86 5.83 3.18 2.56
N THR A 87 5.60 3.09 3.86
CA THR A 87 4.86 4.10 4.59
C THR A 87 5.71 5.34 4.87
N ASP A 88 6.93 5.13 5.37
CA ASP A 88 7.82 6.22 5.80
C ASP A 88 8.44 6.96 4.61
N GLU A 89 8.69 6.29 3.48
CA GLU A 89 9.35 6.90 2.32
C GLU A 89 8.37 7.34 1.22
N TRP A 90 7.21 6.69 1.05
CA TRP A 90 6.35 6.92 -0.12
C TRP A 90 4.95 7.41 0.20
N ASP A 91 4.25 6.81 1.16
CA ASP A 91 2.91 7.26 1.56
C ASP A 91 2.98 8.63 2.27
N GLN A 92 3.67 8.68 3.42
CA GLN A 92 3.74 9.89 4.25
C GLN A 92 4.36 11.10 3.53
N THR A 93 5.20 10.88 2.53
CA THR A 93 5.89 11.95 1.79
C THR A 93 5.11 12.45 0.57
N ALA A 94 3.98 11.81 0.21
CA ALA A 94 3.20 12.15 -0.98
C ALA A 94 2.35 13.43 -0.85
N PHE A 95 2.39 14.12 0.29
CA PHE A 95 1.62 15.35 0.54
C PHE A 95 2.30 16.65 0.05
N ASP A 96 3.44 16.56 -0.66
CA ASP A 96 4.11 17.74 -1.23
C ASP A 96 3.36 18.25 -2.48
N PRO A 97 2.70 19.42 -2.43
CA PRO A 97 1.96 19.97 -3.57
C PRO A 97 2.87 20.46 -4.70
N ALA A 98 4.17 20.63 -4.45
CA ALA A 98 5.14 21.04 -5.46
C ALA A 98 5.81 19.84 -6.15
N PHE A 99 5.47 18.61 -5.76
CA PHE A 99 6.03 17.42 -6.36
C PHE A 99 5.55 17.24 -7.80
N ASP A 100 6.50 16.97 -8.71
CA ASP A 100 6.20 16.66 -10.12
C ASP A 100 5.53 15.28 -10.21
N THR A 101 4.22 15.27 -10.44
CA THR A 101 3.41 14.06 -10.55
C THR A 101 3.18 13.69 -12.01
N LEU A 102 3.14 12.38 -12.27
CA LEU A 102 2.77 11.85 -13.57
C LEU A 102 1.25 11.74 -13.66
N PRO A 103 0.67 11.92 -14.86
CA PRO A 103 -0.78 11.82 -15.05
C PRO A 103 -1.22 10.35 -14.96
N LEU A 104 -2.52 10.10 -14.74
CA LEU A 104 -3.06 8.75 -14.54
C LEU A 104 -2.81 7.82 -15.73
N GLU A 105 -2.87 8.37 -16.95
CA GLU A 105 -2.63 7.68 -18.22
C GLU A 105 -1.23 7.06 -18.28
N HIS A 106 -0.27 7.60 -17.51
CA HIS A 106 1.06 7.00 -17.38
C HIS A 106 1.01 5.61 -16.72
N PHE A 107 0.05 5.38 -15.83
CA PHE A 107 -0.08 4.17 -15.03
C PHE A 107 -1.08 3.16 -15.62
N GLU A 108 -1.89 3.56 -16.62
CA GLU A 108 -2.89 2.69 -17.26
C GLU A 108 -2.34 1.33 -17.70
N PRO A 109 -1.17 1.23 -18.38
CA PRO A 109 -0.64 -0.08 -18.77
C PRO A 109 -0.29 -0.98 -17.58
N MET A 110 0.14 -0.41 -16.45
CA MET A 110 0.45 -1.17 -15.23
C MET A 110 -0.84 -1.62 -14.54
N LEU A 111 -1.86 -0.75 -14.52
CA LEU A 111 -3.19 -1.09 -14.01
C LEU A 111 -3.79 -2.27 -14.79
N GLU A 112 -3.75 -2.21 -16.12
CA GLU A 112 -4.23 -3.30 -16.99
C GLU A 112 -3.43 -4.60 -16.77
N SER A 113 -2.11 -4.51 -16.64
CA SER A 113 -1.23 -5.65 -16.34
C SER A 113 -1.59 -6.32 -15.01
N VAL A 114 -1.70 -5.54 -13.93
CA VAL A 114 -1.96 -6.07 -12.57
C VAL A 114 -3.39 -6.58 -12.44
N PHE A 115 -4.40 -5.80 -12.83
CA PHE A 115 -5.80 -6.21 -12.73
C PHE A 115 -6.22 -7.25 -13.78
N GLY A 116 -5.42 -7.43 -14.84
CA GLY A 116 -5.59 -8.48 -15.84
C GLY A 116 -5.03 -9.86 -15.43
N ARG A 117 -4.35 -9.97 -14.28
CA ARG A 117 -3.82 -11.25 -13.76
C ARG A 117 -4.95 -12.23 -13.47
N ASN A 118 -4.64 -13.53 -13.56
CA ASN A 118 -5.54 -14.57 -13.08
C ASN A 118 -5.74 -14.39 -11.55
N PRO A 119 -6.98 -14.17 -11.07
CA PRO A 119 -7.26 -13.96 -9.65
C PRO A 119 -6.65 -15.04 -8.75
N PHE A 120 -6.05 -14.60 -7.65
CA PHE A 120 -5.39 -15.37 -6.60
C PHE A 120 -4.16 -16.19 -7.02
N ALA A 121 -3.73 -16.12 -8.29
CA ALA A 121 -2.58 -16.88 -8.76
C ALA A 121 -1.27 -16.53 -8.03
N GLN A 122 -1.08 -15.25 -7.66
CA GLN A 122 0.11 -14.79 -6.91
C GLN A 122 0.18 -15.37 -5.50
N GLN A 123 -0.98 -15.51 -4.85
CA GLN A 123 -1.07 -16.06 -3.50
C GLN A 123 -0.81 -17.58 -3.51
N LEU A 124 -1.39 -18.28 -4.50
CA LEU A 124 -1.19 -19.72 -4.67
C LEU A 124 0.28 -20.07 -4.98
N ALA A 125 0.95 -19.26 -5.79
CA ALA A 125 2.36 -19.48 -6.15
C ALA A 125 3.33 -19.34 -4.96
N ALA A 126 3.00 -18.53 -3.96
CA ALA A 126 3.83 -18.36 -2.76
C ALA A 126 3.65 -19.50 -1.72
N SER A 127 2.57 -20.29 -1.87
CA SER A 127 2.23 -21.41 -0.99
C SER A 127 2.66 -22.79 -1.51
N ALA A 128 3.29 -22.83 -2.70
CA ALA A 128 3.77 -24.03 -3.37
C ALA A 128 5.29 -24.19 -3.21
#